data_AF-A0A7W0UST2-F1
#
_entry.id   AF-A0A7W0UST2-F1
#
_cell.length_a   1.000
_cell.length_b   1.000
_cell.length_c   1.000
_cell.angle_alpha   90.00
_cell.angle_beta   90.00
_cell.angle_gamma   90.00
#
_symmetry.space_group_name_H-M   'P 1'
#
loop_
_entity.id
_entity.type
_entity.pdbx_description
1 polymer ?
#
loop_
_entity_poly.entity_id
_entity_poly.type
_entity_poly.pdbx_seq_one_letter_code
_entity_poly.pdbx_strand_id
1 'polypeptide(L)'
;MASNDPTDTGGLFIGRRPGTAPVRFRDAPPSGTPRRRRFDSVLAAALLVVETVLCLSLFGPQPLGWLWVGSQVEYLTGAVTAGISTIMLGSLASLMLTMVVAKRVDHAWKLVRRAGGHRQEQGALEWIFAVSVGITVVAFSVWFLFVEGPGPSLAPTN
;
A
#
# COMPACT_ATOMS: atom_id res chain seq x y z
N MET A 1 41.74 12.81 -5.89
CA MET A 1 40.51 12.41 -5.19
C MET A 1 40.59 10.92 -4.95
N ALA A 2 40.80 10.49 -3.70
CA ALA A 2 40.90 9.08 -3.35
C ALA A 2 39.50 8.45 -3.35
N SER A 3 39.30 7.41 -4.17
CA SER A 3 38.10 6.58 -4.14
C SER A 3 38.19 5.64 -2.94
N ASN A 4 37.32 5.82 -1.95
CA ASN A 4 37.19 4.95 -0.78
C ASN A 4 36.32 3.73 -1.13
N ASP A 5 36.72 2.97 -2.15
CA ASP A 5 36.10 1.68 -2.45
C ASP A 5 36.88 0.59 -1.67
N PRO A 6 36.25 -0.11 -0.70
CA PRO A 6 36.90 -1.15 0.09
C PRO A 6 37.34 -2.37 -0.73
N THR A 7 37.00 -2.43 -2.03
CA THR A 7 37.43 -3.51 -2.93
C THR A 7 38.69 -3.18 -3.76
N ASP A 8 39.08 -1.91 -3.84
CA ASP A 8 40.13 -1.45 -4.76
C ASP A 8 41.54 -1.38 -4.11
N THR A 9 41.64 -1.58 -2.80
CA THR A 9 42.91 -1.67 -2.04
C THR A 9 43.34 -3.11 -1.72
N GLY A 10 42.60 -4.12 -2.18
CA GLY A 10 42.75 -5.52 -1.75
C GLY A 10 43.67 -6.41 -2.58
N GLY A 11 44.40 -5.87 -3.57
CA GLY A 11 45.15 -6.66 -4.57
C GLY A 11 46.36 -7.43 -4.06
N LEU A 12 46.83 -7.19 -2.83
CA LEU A 12 48.09 -7.78 -2.34
C LEU A 12 47.89 -9.06 -1.50
N PHE A 13 46.68 -9.38 -1.02
CA PHE A 13 46.47 -10.52 -0.11
C PHE A 13 45.24 -11.41 -0.37
N ILE A 14 44.47 -11.22 -1.45
CA ILE A 14 43.34 -12.12 -1.78
C ILE A 14 43.81 -13.27 -2.67
N GLY A 15 44.87 -13.94 -2.23
CA GLY A 15 45.25 -15.26 -2.72
C GLY A 15 44.61 -16.33 -1.84
N ARG A 16 43.55 -16.98 -2.34
CA ARG A 16 43.05 -18.29 -1.87
C ARG A 16 42.40 -18.37 -0.47
N ARG A 17 41.58 -17.41 -0.03
CA ARG A 17 40.57 -17.75 0.99
C ARG A 17 39.35 -18.38 0.31
N PRO A 18 38.99 -19.64 0.61
CA PRO A 18 37.71 -20.20 0.17
C PRO A 18 36.60 -19.31 0.71
N GLY A 19 35.84 -18.64 -0.17
CA GLY A 19 34.75 -17.74 0.21
C GLY A 19 34.96 -16.25 -0.10
N THR A 20 36.13 -15.81 -0.58
CA THR A 20 36.36 -14.39 -1.00
C THR A 20 36.32 -14.19 -2.51
N ALA A 21 35.62 -15.07 -3.24
CA ALA A 21 35.39 -14.88 -4.67
C ALA A 21 34.68 -13.52 -4.86
N PRO A 22 35.11 -12.68 -5.83
CA PRO A 22 34.46 -11.41 -6.08
C PRO A 22 32.98 -11.66 -6.33
N VAL A 23 32.12 -11.09 -5.49
CA VAL A 23 30.68 -11.21 -5.59
C VAL A 23 30.26 -10.52 -6.88
N ARG A 24 30.11 -11.30 -7.97
CA ARG A 24 29.56 -10.80 -9.21
C ARG A 24 28.07 -10.56 -9.00
N PHE A 25 27.71 -9.30 -8.75
CA PHE A 25 26.33 -8.87 -8.87
C PHE A 25 25.87 -9.13 -10.30
N ARG A 26 24.71 -9.77 -10.44
CA ARG A 26 24.15 -10.10 -11.76
C ARG A 26 23.92 -8.80 -12.54
N ASP A 27 24.51 -8.70 -13.73
CA ASP A 27 24.34 -7.56 -14.63
C ASP A 27 22.85 -7.29 -14.87
N ALA A 28 22.50 -6.00 -14.95
CA ALA A 28 21.13 -5.58 -15.23
C ALA A 28 20.67 -6.21 -16.56
N PRO A 29 19.49 -6.85 -16.61
CA PRO A 29 19.00 -7.49 -17.82
C PRO A 29 18.92 -6.46 -18.96
N PRO A 30 19.21 -6.88 -20.22
CA PRO A 30 19.21 -5.98 -21.36
C PRO A 30 17.87 -5.28 -21.48
N SER A 31 17.94 -3.96 -21.61
CA SER A 31 16.76 -3.11 -21.58
C SER A 31 15.80 -3.47 -22.72
N GLY A 32 14.57 -3.89 -22.38
CA GLY A 32 13.58 -4.37 -23.34
C GLY A 32 13.20 -3.35 -24.42
N THR A 33 12.55 -3.83 -25.49
CA THR A 33 12.13 -3.01 -26.64
C THR A 33 11.28 -1.79 -26.22
N PRO A 34 11.30 -0.68 -26.97
CA PRO A 34 10.60 0.56 -26.59
C PRO A 34 9.09 0.38 -26.38
N ARG A 35 8.48 -0.54 -27.14
CA ARG A 35 7.06 -0.87 -27.05
C ARG A 35 6.72 -1.63 -25.76
N ARG A 36 7.58 -2.55 -25.31
CA ARG A 36 7.43 -3.24 -24.01
C ARG A 36 7.53 -2.27 -22.84
N ARG A 37 8.47 -1.32 -22.87
CA ARG A 37 8.59 -0.30 -21.80
C ARG A 37 7.35 0.56 -21.64
N ARG A 38 6.69 0.93 -22.75
CA ARG A 38 5.41 1.67 -22.69
C ARG A 38 4.30 0.84 -22.07
N PHE A 39 4.14 -0.43 -22.47
CA PHE A 39 3.17 -1.33 -21.84
C PHE A 39 3.44 -1.53 -20.35
N ASP A 40 4.71 -1.73 -19.97
CA ASP A 40 5.11 -1.89 -18.56
C ASP A 40 4.80 -0.62 -17.74
N SER A 41 4.98 0.57 -18.33
CA SER A 41 4.63 1.84 -17.67
C SER A 41 3.13 2.03 -17.47
N VAL A 42 2.31 1.67 -18.46
CA VAL A 42 0.84 1.75 -18.36
C VAL A 42 0.31 0.75 -17.33
N LEU A 43 0.84 -0.47 -17.34
CA LEU A 43 0.49 -1.50 -16.37
C LEU A 43 0.88 -1.09 -14.94
N ALA A 44 2.07 -0.50 -14.77
CA ALA A 44 2.50 0.02 -13.47
C ALA A 44 1.58 1.15 -12.97
N ALA A 45 1.15 2.05 -13.84
CA ALA A 45 0.20 3.11 -13.50
C ALA A 45 -1.18 2.54 -13.13
N ALA A 46 -1.68 1.56 -13.88
CA ALA A 46 -2.95 0.90 -13.59
C ALA A 46 -2.95 0.20 -12.22
N LEU A 47 -1.87 -0.50 -11.87
CA LEU A 47 -1.73 -1.13 -10.56
C LEU A 47 -1.73 -0.10 -9.42
N LEU A 48 -1.09 1.06 -9.62
CA LEU A 48 -1.08 2.16 -8.64
C LEU A 48 -2.49 2.73 -8.44
N VAL A 49 -3.25 2.91 -9.54
CA VAL A 49 -4.65 3.36 -9.46
C VAL A 49 -5.50 2.35 -8.68
N VAL A 50 -5.37 1.05 -8.97
CA VAL A 50 -6.09 0.00 -8.24
C VAL A 50 -5.78 0.04 -6.75
N GLU A 51 -4.50 0.18 -6.40
CA GLU A 51 -4.07 0.26 -5.01
C GLU A 51 -4.64 1.50 -4.29
N THR A 52 -4.66 2.63 -4.98
CA THR A 52 -5.26 3.88 -4.48
C THR A 52 -6.76 3.70 -4.22
N VAL A 53 -7.48 3.08 -5.15
CA VAL A 53 -8.92 2.81 -5.03
C VAL A 53 -9.20 1.85 -3.86
N LEU A 54 -8.37 0.82 -3.70
CA LEU A 54 -8.47 -0.11 -2.56
C LEU A 54 -8.22 0.59 -1.23
N CYS A 55 -7.25 1.51 -1.16
CA CYS A 55 -7.01 2.28 0.07
C CYS A 55 -8.17 3.22 0.38
N LEU A 56 -8.71 3.92 -0.62
CA LEU A 56 -9.84 4.82 -0.45
C LEU A 56 -11.13 4.08 -0.07
N SER A 57 -11.34 2.85 -0.58
CA SER A 57 -12.53 2.07 -0.24
C SER A 57 -12.58 1.70 1.24
N LEU A 58 -11.44 1.51 1.90
CA LEU A 58 -11.34 1.17 3.32
C LEU A 58 -11.97 2.23 4.24
N PHE A 59 -11.95 3.50 3.84
CA PHE A 59 -12.36 4.61 4.70
C PHE A 59 -13.84 4.98 4.59
N GLY A 60 -14.47 4.74 3.44
CA GLY A 60 -15.85 5.17 3.22
C GLY A 60 -16.72 4.06 2.64
N PRO A 61 -16.49 3.66 1.38
CA PRO A 61 -17.33 2.69 0.69
C PRO A 61 -17.49 1.35 1.44
N GLN A 62 -16.41 0.83 2.02
CA GLN A 62 -16.40 -0.50 2.63
C GLN A 62 -17.13 -0.52 3.99
N PRO A 63 -16.86 0.40 4.94
CA PRO A 63 -17.68 0.52 6.15
C PRO A 63 -19.15 0.78 5.85
N LEU A 64 -19.44 1.68 4.90
CA LEU A 64 -20.81 2.09 4.57
C LEU A 64 -21.60 0.96 3.91
N GLY A 65 -20.94 0.15 3.06
CA GLY A 65 -21.51 -1.08 2.52
C GLY A 65 -21.86 -2.09 3.61
N TRP A 66 -20.98 -2.29 4.60
CA TRP A 66 -21.27 -3.20 5.71
C TRP A 66 -22.34 -2.69 6.65
N LEU A 67 -22.42 -1.38 6.90
CA LEU A 67 -23.52 -0.79 7.66
C LEU A 67 -24.87 -1.07 7.00
N TRP A 68 -24.95 -0.92 5.66
CA TRP A 68 -26.15 -1.26 4.91
C TRP A 68 -26.48 -2.76 4.96
N VAL A 69 -25.48 -3.65 4.78
CA VAL A 69 -25.70 -5.10 4.90
C VAL A 69 -26.16 -5.48 6.31
N GLY A 70 -25.55 -4.89 7.34
CA GLY A 70 -25.93 -5.08 8.73
C GLY A 70 -27.37 -4.68 9.01
N SER A 71 -27.81 -3.53 8.47
CA SER A 71 -29.19 -3.08 8.62
C SER A 71 -30.18 -4.02 7.94
N GLN A 72 -29.82 -4.64 6.81
CA GLN A 72 -30.66 -5.66 6.16
C GLN A 72 -30.74 -6.94 7.01
N VAL A 73 -29.63 -7.38 7.62
CA VAL A 73 -29.63 -8.57 8.49
C VAL A 73 -30.48 -8.35 9.73
N GLU A 74 -30.38 -7.18 10.35
CA GLU A 74 -31.26 -6.81 11.47
C GLU A 74 -32.73 -6.79 11.04
N TYR A 75 -33.04 -6.19 9.90
CA TYR A 75 -34.40 -6.14 9.35
C TYR A 75 -35.02 -7.54 9.12
N LEU A 76 -34.22 -8.49 8.64
CA LEU A 76 -34.70 -9.85 8.35
C LEU A 76 -34.76 -10.77 9.56
N THR A 77 -33.86 -10.59 10.54
CA THR A 77 -33.75 -11.47 11.71
C THR A 77 -34.47 -10.94 12.95
N GLY A 78 -34.75 -9.63 12.99
CA GLY A 78 -35.24 -8.93 14.17
C GLY A 78 -34.21 -8.84 15.31
N ALA A 79 -32.98 -9.28 15.09
CA ALA A 79 -31.94 -9.38 16.11
C ALA A 79 -30.81 -8.36 15.85
N VAL A 80 -30.71 -7.37 16.72
CA VAL A 80 -29.64 -6.35 16.68
C VAL A 80 -28.25 -6.98 16.78
N THR A 81 -28.10 -8.02 17.60
CA THR A 81 -26.82 -8.75 17.76
C THR A 81 -26.38 -9.41 16.45
N ALA A 82 -27.31 -9.89 15.63
CA ALA A 82 -27.01 -10.45 14.32
C ALA A 82 -26.50 -9.36 13.36
N GLY A 83 -27.18 -8.21 13.29
CA GLY A 83 -26.74 -7.06 12.47
C GLY A 83 -25.34 -6.55 12.84
N ILE A 84 -25.08 -6.34 14.14
CA ILE A 84 -23.76 -5.91 14.63
C ILE A 84 -22.68 -6.95 14.30
N SER A 85 -22.97 -8.23 14.53
CA SER A 85 -22.03 -9.32 14.23
C SER A 85 -21.68 -9.37 12.74
N THR A 86 -22.66 -9.18 11.86
CA THR A 86 -22.44 -9.11 10.42
C THR A 86 -21.56 -7.92 10.03
N ILE A 87 -21.80 -6.73 10.58
CA ILE A 87 -20.99 -5.54 10.31
C ILE A 87 -19.54 -5.79 10.73
N MET A 88 -19.33 -6.30 11.95
CA MET A 88 -17.99 -6.57 12.50
C MET A 88 -17.24 -7.62 11.68
N LEU A 89 -17.86 -8.79 11.46
CA LEU A 89 -17.24 -9.89 10.74
C LEU A 89 -16.99 -9.53 9.27
N GLY A 90 -17.96 -8.85 8.64
CA GLY A 90 -17.85 -8.38 7.28
C GLY A 90 -16.72 -7.36 7.11
N SER A 91 -16.66 -6.35 7.98
CA SER A 91 -15.61 -5.34 7.95
C SER A 91 -14.22 -5.95 8.15
N LEU A 92 -14.09 -6.89 9.10
CA LEU A 92 -12.84 -7.61 9.33
C LEU A 92 -12.44 -8.46 8.11
N ALA A 93 -13.39 -9.22 7.54
CA ALA A 93 -13.15 -10.03 6.36
C ALA A 93 -12.72 -9.18 5.15
N SER A 94 -13.37 -8.04 4.93
CA SER A 94 -12.99 -7.12 3.85
C SER A 94 -11.62 -6.49 4.10
N LEU A 95 -11.28 -6.11 5.34
CA LEU A 95 -9.93 -5.62 5.66
C LEU A 95 -8.86 -6.67 5.33
N MET A 96 -9.08 -7.92 5.74
CA MET A 96 -8.16 -9.02 5.43
C MET A 96 -8.05 -9.26 3.92
N LEU A 97 -9.18 -9.24 3.20
CA LEU A 97 -9.21 -9.41 1.76
C LEU A 97 -8.45 -8.29 1.05
N THR A 98 -8.71 -7.04 1.41
CA THR A 98 -8.04 -5.87 0.83
C THR A 98 -6.54 -5.93 1.06
N MET A 99 -6.09 -6.36 2.23
CA MET A 99 -4.67 -6.58 2.53
C MET A 99 -4.05 -7.66 1.63
N VAL A 100 -4.73 -8.78 1.42
CA VAL A 100 -4.25 -9.85 0.52
C VAL A 100 -4.14 -9.36 -0.92
N VAL A 101 -5.15 -8.65 -1.41
CA VAL A 101 -5.16 -8.08 -2.76
C VAL A 101 -4.05 -7.03 -2.90
N ALA A 102 -3.92 -6.11 -1.95
CA ALA A 102 -2.88 -5.08 -1.94
C ALA A 102 -1.47 -5.68 -2.01
N LYS A 103 -1.19 -6.72 -1.21
CA LYS A 103 0.10 -7.43 -1.25
C LYS A 103 0.38 -8.08 -2.61
N ARG A 104 -0.64 -8.65 -3.26
CA ARG A 104 -0.50 -9.26 -4.60
C ARG A 104 -0.22 -8.21 -5.67
N VAL A 105 -0.91 -7.07 -5.59
CA VAL A 105 -0.74 -5.93 -6.49
C VAL A 105 0.65 -5.31 -6.35
N ASP A 106 1.12 -5.05 -5.13
CA ASP A 106 2.49 -4.54 -4.87
C ASP A 106 3.56 -5.50 -5.39
N HIS A 107 3.37 -6.81 -5.20
CA HIS A 107 4.30 -7.80 -5.73
C HIS A 107 4.34 -7.79 -7.26
N ALA A 108 3.18 -7.74 -7.91
CA ALA A 108 3.08 -7.64 -9.37
C ALA A 108 3.73 -6.36 -9.89
N TRP A 109 3.50 -5.22 -9.22
CA TRP A 109 4.10 -3.94 -9.57
C TRP A 109 5.63 -3.98 -9.46
N LYS A 110 6.17 -4.56 -8.39
CA LYS A 110 7.63 -4.77 -8.21
C LYS A 110 8.22 -5.60 -9.36
N LEU A 111 7.54 -6.66 -9.79
CA LEU A 111 8.01 -7.52 -10.89
C LEU A 111 8.03 -6.76 -12.23
N VAL A 112 6.96 -6.02 -12.54
CA VAL A 112 6.87 -5.21 -13.76
C VAL A 112 7.94 -4.12 -13.78
N ARG A 113 8.18 -3.43 -12.66
CA ARG A 113 9.15 -2.34 -12.59
C ARG A 113 10.60 -2.82 -12.66
N ARG A 114 10.90 -4.00 -12.08
CA ARG A 114 12.21 -4.66 -12.23
C ARG A 114 12.45 -5.11 -13.68
N ALA A 115 11.43 -5.61 -14.38
CA ALA A 115 11.53 -5.94 -15.80
C ALA A 115 11.81 -4.69 -16.67
N GLY A 116 11.32 -3.52 -16.24
CA GLY A 116 11.61 -2.21 -16.83
C GLY A 116 12.98 -1.60 -16.47
N GLY A 117 13.88 -2.34 -15.81
CA GLY A 117 15.26 -1.91 -15.55
C GLY A 117 15.46 -0.99 -14.35
N HIS A 118 14.43 -0.76 -13.52
CA HIS A 118 14.56 0.06 -12.32
C HIS A 118 14.83 -0.84 -11.10
N ARG A 119 15.93 -0.59 -10.39
CA ARG A 119 16.30 -1.32 -9.16
C ARG A 119 15.59 -0.68 -7.97
N GLN A 120 14.34 -1.06 -7.73
CA GLN A 120 13.54 -0.59 -6.59
C GLN A 120 13.55 -1.66 -5.48
N GLU A 121 14.15 -1.35 -4.33
CA GLU A 121 14.28 -2.28 -3.19
C GLU A 121 13.14 -2.16 -2.17
N GLN A 122 12.48 -1.01 -2.09
CA GLN A 122 11.32 -0.77 -1.22
C GLN A 122 10.00 -0.74 -2.01
N GLY A 123 8.94 -1.31 -1.43
CA GLY A 123 7.60 -1.29 -2.02
C GLY A 123 6.94 0.07 -1.87
N ALA A 124 6.26 0.54 -2.92
CA ALA A 124 5.52 1.79 -2.87
C ALA A 124 4.28 1.69 -1.95
N LEU A 125 3.86 0.45 -1.62
CA LEU A 125 2.67 0.18 -0.83
C LEU A 125 2.64 0.88 0.52
N GLU A 126 3.74 0.84 1.26
CA GLU A 126 3.83 1.46 2.57
C GLU A 126 3.66 2.98 2.50
N TRP A 127 4.23 3.59 1.46
CA TRP A 127 4.18 5.03 1.26
C TRP A 127 2.82 5.50 0.74
N ILE A 128 2.23 4.77 -0.22
CA ILE A 128 0.89 5.04 -0.74
C ILE A 128 -0.15 4.88 0.38
N PHE A 129 -0.05 3.82 1.17
CA PHE A 129 -0.91 3.60 2.32
C PHE A 129 -0.76 4.74 3.33
N ALA A 130 0.47 5.10 3.72
CA ALA A 130 0.72 6.19 4.67
C ALA A 130 0.18 7.54 4.17
N VAL A 131 0.35 7.85 2.89
CA VAL A 131 -0.23 9.08 2.29
C VAL A 131 -1.74 9.02 2.25
N SER A 132 -2.35 7.89 1.91
CA SER A 132 -3.81 7.75 1.90
C SER A 132 -4.41 7.93 3.30
N VAL A 133 -3.78 7.35 4.33
CA VAL A 133 -4.15 7.54 5.73
C VAL A 133 -3.99 9.01 6.10
N GLY A 134 -2.86 9.64 5.74
CA GLY A 134 -2.61 11.05 6.00
C GLY A 134 -3.68 11.95 5.37
N ILE A 135 -4.03 11.71 4.10
CA ILE A 135 -5.09 12.45 3.40
C ILE A 135 -6.44 12.24 4.10
N THR A 136 -6.79 11.01 4.47
CA THR A 136 -8.05 10.75 5.17
C THR A 136 -8.09 11.46 6.52
N VAL A 137 -7.01 11.41 7.31
CA VAL A 137 -6.94 12.11 8.61
C VAL A 137 -7.09 13.61 8.43
N VAL A 138 -6.44 14.20 7.43
CA VAL A 138 -6.56 15.64 7.12
C VAL A 138 -7.98 15.98 6.67
N ALA A 139 -8.55 15.22 5.73
CA ALA A 139 -9.91 15.45 5.24
C ALA A 139 -10.94 15.29 6.37
N PHE A 140 -10.78 14.28 7.22
CA PHE A 140 -11.61 14.07 8.41
C PHE A 140 -11.46 15.23 9.40
N SER A 141 -10.23 15.69 9.66
CA SER A 141 -9.98 16.82 10.57
C SER A 141 -10.62 18.10 10.05
N VAL A 142 -10.51 18.38 8.75
CA VAL A 142 -11.15 19.52 8.09
C VAL A 142 -12.67 19.40 8.21
N TRP A 143 -13.25 18.26 7.85
CA TRP A 143 -14.69 18.05 7.96
C TRP A 143 -15.18 18.18 9.41
N PHE A 144 -14.49 17.55 10.38
CA PHE A 144 -14.82 17.59 11.80
C PHE A 144 -14.76 19.01 12.36
N LEU A 145 -13.71 19.78 12.04
CA LEU A 145 -13.53 21.13 12.57
C LEU A 145 -14.43 22.17 11.90
N PHE A 146 -14.74 22.02 10.62
CA PHE A 146 -15.46 23.04 9.84
C PHE A 146 -16.94 22.71 9.55
N VAL A 147 -17.33 21.43 9.49
CA VAL A 147 -18.69 21.00 9.15
C VAL A 147 -19.46 20.52 10.38
N GLU A 148 -18.89 19.59 11.14
CA GLU A 148 -19.50 19.16 12.42
C GLU A 148 -19.33 20.25 13.49
N GLY A 149 -18.15 20.90 13.49
CA GLY A 149 -17.68 21.81 14.52
C GLY A 149 -17.41 21.08 15.85
N PRO A 150 -16.55 21.61 16.75
CA PRO A 150 -16.73 21.27 18.15
C PRO A 150 -18.16 21.68 18.50
N GLY A 151 -19.02 20.70 18.78
CA GLY A 151 -20.42 20.95 19.13
C GLY A 151 -20.56 21.92 20.31
N PRO A 152 -21.79 22.22 20.78
CA PRO A 152 -22.08 23.28 21.76
C PRO A 152 -21.44 23.15 23.16
N SER A 153 -20.39 22.34 23.36
CA SER A 153 -19.69 22.10 24.61
C SER A 153 -18.72 23.21 25.03
N LEU A 154 -18.61 24.31 24.27
CA LEU A 154 -17.95 25.55 24.71
C LEU A 154 -18.94 26.62 25.24
N ALA A 155 -20.24 26.32 25.31
CA ALA A 155 -21.23 27.18 25.95
C ALA A 155 -21.63 26.59 27.32
N PRO A 156 -21.51 27.34 28.43
CA PRO A 156 -21.89 26.86 29.75
C PRO A 156 -23.41 26.63 29.82
N THR A 157 -23.80 25.54 30.48
CA THR A 157 -25.19 25.25 30.86
C THR A 157 -25.72 26.33 31.80
N ASN A 158 -26.80 27.00 31.38
CA ASN A 158 -27.71 27.72 32.30
C ASN A 158 -28.83 26.78 32.72
#